data_AF-A0A7R8UBJ8-F1
#
_entry.id   AF-A0A7R8UBJ8-F1
#
_cell.length_a   1.000
_cell.length_b   1.000
_cell.length_c   1.000
_cell.angle_alpha   90.00
_cell.angle_beta   90.00
_cell.angle_gamma   90.00
#
_symmetry.space_group_name_H-M   'P 1'
#
loop_
_entity.id
_entity.type
_entity.pdbx_description
1 polymer ?
#
loop_
_entity_poly.entity_id
_entity_poly.type
_entity_poly.pdbx_seq_one_letter_code
_entity_poly.pdbx_strand_id
1 'polypeptide(L)'
;MCLCRCLAVFLLAPSLVYSAEWTGKWFPENPKLRLATVDIANVTTTPNITATTASTAPTVPTTPTNPTTPTNPTTPTTPTPPTIPTTSAAPPTPSTDNVLDLDNIDHWTGKWFPGEPGSRATTPMPSSVPSSKPTMGLPDAECDNGKDNLAIDFDPMNLTDSVIYVCLGKKHLYNPNMTVEPILREHDISPAYRPLHKCMETKITYEPGIPTFGTHRPLWAKYGIYKYVPPQRWLHNVEHGAIVMLYHPCANFNQVEQLKMLVKNCLYRHIITPSSGLLTPERPLALVAWGKSLEMSVVVPEIVIRFIKENALRGPEKTATNGQYEKLLINHADVVSTIDDSVLCPNHPNVV
;
A
#
# COMPACT_ATOMS: atom_id res chain seq x y z
N MET A 1 17.15 -66.82 51.01
CA MET A 1 15.99 -67.72 50.82
C MET A 1 15.22 -67.26 49.60
N CYS A 2 14.83 -68.21 48.77
CA CYS A 2 14.02 -68.09 47.56
C CYS A 2 12.72 -67.28 47.76
N LEU A 3 12.26 -66.62 46.69
CA LEU A 3 10.97 -66.86 46.00
C LEU A 3 10.94 -65.96 44.75
N CYS A 4 11.17 -66.50 43.55
CA CYS A 4 10.22 -67.11 42.61
C CYS A 4 9.28 -66.11 41.87
N ARG A 5 9.69 -65.81 40.62
CA ARG A 5 8.92 -65.82 39.35
C ARG A 5 7.55 -65.14 39.27
N CYS A 6 7.41 -64.23 38.30
CA CYS A 6 6.58 -64.49 37.12
C CYS A 6 7.03 -63.66 35.90
N LEU A 7 7.36 -64.38 34.81
CA LEU A 7 7.49 -63.84 33.46
C LEU A 7 6.11 -63.38 32.98
N ALA A 8 6.04 -62.22 32.34
CA ALA A 8 5.01 -61.93 31.35
C ALA A 8 5.69 -61.33 30.11
N VAL A 9 5.46 -62.02 28.99
CA VAL A 9 5.99 -61.80 27.66
C VAL A 9 5.33 -60.55 27.05
N PHE A 10 6.10 -59.54 26.69
CA PHE A 10 5.62 -58.50 25.77
C PHE A 10 5.96 -58.93 24.34
N LEU A 11 4.98 -59.54 23.68
CA LEU A 11 4.96 -59.76 22.25
C LEU A 11 4.84 -58.40 21.55
N LEU A 12 5.83 -58.10 20.71
CA LEU A 12 5.76 -57.06 19.70
C LEU A 12 4.68 -57.43 18.67
N ALA A 13 3.65 -56.59 18.56
CA ALA A 13 2.78 -56.54 17.40
C ALA A 13 2.75 -55.09 16.88
N PRO A 14 3.02 -54.85 15.58
CA PRO A 14 3.04 -53.52 15.01
C PRO A 14 1.61 -52.99 14.86
N SER A 15 1.30 -51.87 15.51
CA SER A 15 0.09 -51.12 15.23
C SER A 15 0.23 -50.47 13.85
N LEU A 16 -0.45 -51.03 12.86
CA LEU A 16 -0.76 -50.37 11.59
C LEU A 16 -1.60 -49.12 11.88
N VAL A 17 -0.93 -47.97 11.97
CA VAL A 17 -1.60 -46.66 11.87
C VAL A 17 -1.79 -46.39 10.39
N TYR A 18 -3.00 -46.61 9.90
CA TYR A 18 -3.43 -46.13 8.59
C TYR A 18 -3.58 -44.61 8.70
N SER A 19 -2.49 -43.89 8.40
CA SER A 19 -2.55 -42.45 8.17
C SER A 19 -3.22 -42.26 6.81
N ALA A 20 -4.47 -41.81 6.79
CA ALA A 20 -5.06 -41.27 5.58
C ALA A 20 -4.42 -39.91 5.33
N GLU A 21 -3.22 -39.92 4.75
CA GLU A 21 -2.56 -38.73 4.23
C GLU A 21 -3.42 -38.17 3.09
N TRP A 22 -4.09 -37.07 3.38
CA TRP A 22 -4.72 -36.25 2.35
C TRP A 22 -3.62 -35.52 1.58
N THR A 23 -3.45 -35.85 0.29
CA THR A 23 -2.41 -35.30 -0.60
C THR A 23 -2.93 -34.20 -1.54
N GLY A 24 -4.07 -33.57 -1.20
CA GLY A 24 -4.62 -32.49 -1.99
C GLY A 24 -3.82 -31.18 -1.86
N LYS A 25 -3.63 -30.46 -2.96
CA LYS A 25 -3.12 -29.08 -2.94
C LYS A 25 -4.31 -28.14 -2.73
N TRP A 26 -4.28 -27.30 -1.69
CA TRP A 26 -5.35 -26.32 -1.42
C TRP A 26 -5.41 -25.16 -2.42
N PHE A 27 -4.40 -24.99 -3.28
CA PHE A 27 -4.38 -23.98 -4.32
C PHE A 27 -3.52 -24.49 -5.50
N PRO A 28 -3.88 -24.22 -6.77
CA PRO A 28 -2.95 -24.45 -7.86
C PRO A 28 -1.72 -23.57 -7.65
N GLU A 29 -0.53 -24.19 -7.63
CA GLU A 29 0.74 -23.46 -7.73
C GLU A 29 0.65 -22.53 -8.94
N ASN A 30 0.86 -21.23 -8.71
CA ASN A 30 0.86 -20.24 -9.78
C ASN A 30 2.17 -20.36 -10.58
N PRO A 31 2.16 -20.84 -11.84
CA PRO A 31 3.38 -21.03 -12.62
C PRO A 31 3.90 -19.72 -13.24
N LYS A 32 3.45 -18.54 -12.79
CA LYS A 32 3.87 -17.24 -13.34
C LYS A 32 4.08 -16.18 -12.26
N LEU A 33 5.07 -16.39 -11.39
CA LEU A 33 5.86 -15.28 -10.84
C LEU A 33 6.66 -14.69 -12.01
N ARG A 34 6.04 -13.81 -12.81
CA ARG A 34 6.82 -12.95 -13.71
C ARG A 34 7.45 -11.85 -12.86
N LEU A 35 8.74 -12.00 -12.55
CA LEU A 35 9.57 -10.83 -12.30
C LEU A 35 9.51 -9.96 -13.56
N ALA A 36 8.82 -8.82 -13.48
CA ALA A 36 8.98 -7.79 -14.49
C ALA A 36 10.30 -7.08 -14.17
N THR A 37 11.38 -7.46 -14.86
CA THR A 37 12.55 -6.60 -15.00
C THR A 37 12.13 -5.39 -15.81
N VAL A 38 12.30 -4.19 -15.24
CA VAL A 38 12.11 -2.95 -15.99
C VAL A 38 13.35 -2.79 -16.88
N ASP A 39 13.20 -3.01 -18.19
CA ASP A 39 14.30 -2.82 -19.15
C ASP A 39 14.74 -1.35 -19.15
N ILE A 40 15.93 -1.07 -18.61
CA ILE A 40 16.60 0.23 -18.73
C ILE A 40 17.45 0.20 -20.00
N ALA A 41 16.80 0.32 -21.16
CA ALA A 41 17.48 0.55 -22.43
C ALA A 41 16.86 1.77 -23.11
N ASN A 42 17.32 2.97 -22.71
CA ASN A 42 17.42 4.21 -23.52
C ASN A 42 17.60 5.46 -22.65
N VAL A 43 18.61 5.49 -21.77
CA VAL A 43 19.15 6.77 -21.29
C VAL A 43 20.39 7.08 -22.10
N THR A 44 20.19 7.68 -23.27
CA THR A 44 21.28 8.27 -24.07
C THR A 44 21.43 9.72 -23.66
N THR A 45 22.41 10.03 -22.83
CA THR A 45 22.85 11.42 -22.62
C THR A 45 24.37 11.49 -22.49
N THR A 46 25.04 11.75 -23.61
CA THR A 46 26.17 12.68 -23.66
C THR A 46 25.68 13.95 -24.37
N PRO A 47 26.14 15.12 -23.93
CA PRO A 47 27.12 15.77 -24.77
C PRO A 47 28.31 16.32 -23.98
N ASN A 48 29.48 16.22 -24.62
CA ASN A 48 30.70 16.95 -24.28
C ASN A 48 30.42 18.46 -24.22
N ILE A 49 30.78 19.10 -23.11
CA ILE A 49 30.96 20.56 -23.06
C ILE A 49 32.45 20.83 -22.91
N THR A 50 33.07 21.19 -24.02
CA THR A 50 34.40 21.78 -24.09
C THR A 50 34.32 23.20 -23.55
N ALA A 51 34.99 23.48 -22.43
CA ALA A 51 35.10 24.83 -21.88
C ALA A 51 35.94 25.70 -22.82
N THR A 52 35.36 26.79 -23.34
CA THR A 52 36.11 27.88 -23.95
C THR A 52 35.79 29.16 -23.20
N THR A 53 36.82 29.71 -22.56
CA THR A 53 36.82 30.97 -21.83
C THR A 53 36.76 32.16 -22.78
N ALA A 54 35.81 33.08 -22.60
CA ALA A 54 35.92 34.44 -23.11
C ALA A 54 35.33 35.43 -22.08
N SER A 55 36.19 36.33 -21.64
CA SER A 55 35.95 37.43 -20.72
C SER A 55 35.47 38.65 -21.49
N THR A 56 34.39 39.30 -21.02
CA THR A 56 34.06 40.69 -21.40
C THR A 56 33.39 41.43 -20.25
N ALA A 57 33.80 42.68 -20.11
CA ALA A 57 33.60 43.61 -19.00
C ALA A 57 32.18 44.29 -18.98
N PRO A 58 31.83 45.07 -17.94
CA PRO A 58 30.45 45.39 -17.58
C PRO A 58 29.88 46.61 -18.32
N THR A 59 28.59 46.56 -18.65
CA THR A 59 27.83 47.69 -19.22
C THR A 59 26.87 48.29 -18.21
N VAL A 60 26.77 49.62 -18.26
CA VAL A 60 26.09 50.57 -17.36
C VAL A 60 24.55 50.50 -17.53
N PRO A 61 23.73 50.82 -16.50
CA PRO A 61 22.27 50.69 -16.55
C PRO A 61 21.58 51.90 -17.18
N THR A 62 20.58 51.68 -18.04
CA THR A 62 19.66 52.70 -18.54
C THR A 62 18.24 52.52 -17.99
N THR A 63 17.65 53.64 -17.57
CA THR A 63 16.34 53.89 -16.93
C THR A 63 15.13 53.51 -17.82
N PRO A 64 13.95 53.16 -17.26
CA PRO A 64 12.87 52.52 -18.01
C PRO A 64 11.94 53.53 -18.71
N THR A 65 11.41 53.14 -19.87
CA THR A 65 10.31 53.82 -20.57
C THR A 65 8.99 53.09 -20.31
N ASN A 66 7.95 53.86 -19.97
CA ASN A 66 6.59 53.38 -19.65
C ASN A 66 5.80 53.05 -20.94
N PRO A 67 4.76 52.18 -20.88
CA PRO A 67 4.23 51.46 -22.03
C PRO A 67 3.14 52.21 -22.82
N THR A 68 3.13 51.97 -24.13
CA THR A 68 2.03 52.33 -25.04
C THR A 68 0.87 51.34 -24.96
N THR A 69 -0.33 51.92 -24.92
CA THR A 69 -1.68 51.33 -24.83
C THR A 69 -1.98 50.27 -25.90
N PRO A 70 -2.67 49.15 -25.56
CA PRO A 70 -3.04 48.12 -26.52
C PRO A 70 -4.31 48.47 -27.31
N THR A 71 -4.26 48.20 -28.63
CA THR A 71 -5.40 48.20 -29.54
C THR A 71 -6.28 46.96 -29.36
N ASN A 72 -7.59 47.20 -29.39
CA ASN A 72 -8.69 46.27 -29.15
C ASN A 72 -8.76 45.12 -30.19
N PRO A 73 -8.91 43.84 -29.79
CA PRO A 73 -9.20 42.75 -30.73
C PRO A 73 -10.71 42.60 -31.00
N THR A 74 -11.00 42.37 -32.27
CA THR A 74 -12.32 42.15 -32.87
C THR A 74 -13.01 40.89 -32.35
N THR A 75 -14.33 40.99 -32.17
CA THR A 75 -15.27 39.95 -31.71
C THR A 75 -15.28 38.69 -32.60
N PRO A 76 -15.22 37.47 -32.03
CA PRO A 76 -15.49 36.24 -32.78
C PRO A 76 -17.00 35.97 -32.89
N THR A 77 -17.46 35.71 -34.11
CA THR A 77 -18.79 35.23 -34.47
C THR A 77 -19.08 33.83 -33.93
N THR A 78 -20.26 33.68 -33.34
CA THR A 78 -20.87 32.43 -32.86
C THR A 78 -21.14 31.43 -33.99
N PRO A 79 -20.74 30.15 -33.88
CA PRO A 79 -21.24 29.11 -34.76
C PRO A 79 -22.55 28.48 -34.24
N THR A 80 -23.50 28.38 -35.16
CA THR A 80 -24.84 27.78 -35.08
C THR A 80 -24.83 26.31 -34.63
N PRO A 81 -25.83 25.84 -33.84
CA PRO A 81 -25.91 24.43 -33.42
C PRO A 81 -26.35 23.50 -34.57
N PRO A 82 -25.87 22.24 -34.61
CA PRO A 82 -26.27 21.29 -35.63
C PRO A 82 -27.66 20.69 -35.38
N THR A 83 -28.41 20.59 -36.47
CA THR A 83 -29.76 20.05 -36.61
C THR A 83 -29.83 18.54 -36.34
N ILE A 84 -30.84 18.13 -35.56
CA ILE A 84 -31.21 16.74 -35.25
C ILE A 84 -31.93 16.11 -36.46
N PRO A 85 -31.58 14.89 -36.91
CA PRO A 85 -32.46 14.06 -37.73
C PRO A 85 -33.34 13.17 -36.84
N THR A 86 -34.66 13.32 -37.01
CA THR A 86 -35.71 12.48 -36.44
C THR A 86 -35.81 11.15 -37.20
N THR A 87 -35.58 10.03 -36.51
CA THR A 87 -36.09 8.72 -36.98
C THR A 87 -36.62 7.91 -35.80
N SER A 88 -37.91 7.61 -35.92
CA SER A 88 -38.73 6.75 -35.09
C SER A 88 -38.33 5.28 -35.26
N ALA A 89 -38.00 4.60 -34.17
CA ALA A 89 -38.24 3.16 -33.97
C ALA A 89 -38.11 2.84 -32.47
N ALA A 90 -39.22 2.43 -31.85
CA ALA A 90 -39.27 2.02 -30.45
C ALA A 90 -38.58 0.66 -30.24
N PRO A 91 -37.72 0.48 -29.22
CA PRO A 91 -37.31 -0.84 -28.75
C PRO A 91 -38.37 -1.43 -27.79
N PRO A 92 -38.56 -2.76 -27.78
CA PRO A 92 -39.53 -3.41 -26.90
C PRO A 92 -39.09 -3.31 -25.43
N THR A 93 -40.08 -3.11 -24.56
CA THR A 93 -39.99 -3.14 -23.10
C THR A 93 -39.33 -4.42 -22.59
N PRO A 94 -38.32 -4.36 -21.69
CA PRO A 94 -37.88 -5.53 -20.95
C PRO A 94 -38.90 -5.83 -19.84
N SER A 95 -39.36 -7.07 -19.82
CA SER A 95 -40.13 -7.67 -18.74
C SER A 95 -39.40 -7.52 -17.40
N THR A 96 -40.08 -6.92 -16.44
CA THR A 96 -39.71 -6.97 -15.02
C THR A 96 -39.94 -8.39 -14.52
N ASP A 97 -38.89 -9.20 -14.41
CA ASP A 97 -38.82 -10.33 -13.47
C ASP A 97 -37.34 -10.73 -13.33
N ASN A 98 -36.89 -10.86 -12.07
CA ASN A 98 -35.53 -11.16 -11.60
C ASN A 98 -34.59 -9.95 -11.38
N VAL A 99 -35.02 -9.05 -10.49
CA VAL A 99 -34.07 -8.39 -9.58
C VAL A 99 -33.60 -9.47 -8.61
N LEU A 100 -32.33 -9.86 -8.68
CA LEU A 100 -31.68 -10.57 -7.56
C LEU A 100 -31.52 -9.54 -6.44
N ASP A 101 -32.44 -9.65 -5.49
CA ASP A 101 -32.47 -8.89 -4.26
C ASP A 101 -31.24 -9.24 -3.41
N LEU A 102 -30.21 -8.39 -3.47
CA LEU A 102 -28.95 -8.57 -2.75
C LEU A 102 -29.08 -8.28 -1.24
N ASP A 103 -30.27 -7.89 -0.77
CA ASP A 103 -30.55 -7.66 0.64
C ASP A 103 -30.94 -8.94 1.41
N ASN A 104 -30.97 -10.11 0.75
CA ASN A 104 -31.41 -11.38 1.35
C ASN A 104 -30.29 -12.40 1.63
N ILE A 105 -29.01 -12.00 1.56
CA ILE A 105 -27.88 -12.86 2.00
C ILE A 105 -27.67 -12.77 3.51
N ASP A 106 -28.13 -11.71 4.16
CA ASP A 106 -27.92 -11.48 5.60
C ASP A 106 -28.92 -12.21 6.52
N HIS A 107 -29.87 -12.97 5.96
CA HIS A 107 -30.86 -13.75 6.73
C HIS A 107 -30.80 -15.26 6.48
N TRP A 108 -29.66 -15.78 6.04
CA TRP A 108 -29.51 -17.21 5.90
C TRP A 108 -29.33 -17.90 7.27
N THR A 109 -30.34 -18.68 7.67
CA THR A 109 -30.34 -19.45 8.94
C THR A 109 -29.97 -20.93 8.75
N GLY A 110 -29.37 -21.28 7.61
CA GLY A 110 -28.98 -22.66 7.28
C GLY A 110 -27.66 -23.09 7.92
N LYS A 111 -27.28 -24.37 7.74
CA LYS A 111 -25.94 -24.87 8.06
C LYS A 111 -25.10 -24.93 6.78
N TRP A 112 -23.82 -24.54 6.84
CA TRP A 112 -22.98 -24.41 5.63
C TRP A 112 -22.54 -25.79 5.11
N PHE A 113 -22.77 -26.83 5.92
CA PHE A 113 -22.55 -28.23 5.59
C PHE A 113 -23.67 -29.09 6.22
N PRO A 114 -24.19 -30.12 5.54
CA PRO A 114 -25.11 -31.07 6.15
C PRO A 114 -24.37 -31.87 7.24
N GLY A 115 -24.76 -31.67 8.49
CA GLY A 115 -24.25 -32.46 9.61
C GLY A 115 -24.82 -33.89 9.60
N GLU A 116 -24.10 -34.83 10.21
CA GLU A 116 -24.51 -36.23 10.30
C GLU A 116 -25.91 -36.38 10.93
N PRO A 117 -26.72 -37.37 10.49
CA PRO A 117 -28.07 -37.56 11.00
C PRO A 117 -28.04 -37.88 12.51
N GLY A 118 -28.56 -36.96 13.33
CA GLY A 118 -28.80 -37.20 14.77
C GLY A 118 -28.09 -36.27 15.76
N SER A 119 -27.26 -35.31 15.32
CA SER A 119 -26.62 -34.38 16.27
C SER A 119 -27.59 -33.31 16.79
N ARG A 120 -27.97 -33.41 18.07
CA ARG A 120 -28.77 -32.40 18.78
C ARG A 120 -27.86 -31.22 19.14
N ALA A 121 -28.25 -30.02 18.70
CA ALA A 121 -27.49 -28.80 18.89
C ALA A 121 -27.59 -28.30 20.34
N THR A 122 -26.46 -28.29 21.05
CA THR A 122 -26.30 -27.47 22.25
C THR A 122 -24.92 -26.83 22.21
N THR A 123 -24.83 -25.64 21.64
CA THR A 123 -23.72 -24.72 21.89
C THR A 123 -24.30 -23.47 22.54
N PRO A 124 -23.91 -23.14 23.78
CA PRO A 124 -24.26 -21.84 24.36
C PRO A 124 -23.57 -20.76 23.52
N MET A 125 -24.33 -19.79 23.03
CA MET A 125 -23.75 -18.57 22.46
C MET A 125 -22.92 -17.88 23.54
N PRO A 126 -21.64 -17.56 23.29
CA PRO A 126 -20.97 -16.56 24.10
C PRO A 126 -21.64 -15.21 23.84
N SER A 127 -22.11 -14.57 24.91
CA SER A 127 -22.59 -13.20 24.89
C SER A 127 -21.49 -12.25 24.38
N SER A 128 -21.91 -11.26 23.59
CA SER A 128 -21.15 -10.15 22.99
C SER A 128 -20.08 -10.50 21.95
N VAL A 129 -20.52 -10.74 20.71
CA VAL A 129 -19.74 -10.36 19.52
C VAL A 129 -20.24 -8.97 19.12
N PRO A 130 -19.40 -7.92 19.06
CA PRO A 130 -19.80 -6.68 18.40
C PRO A 130 -19.96 -7.00 16.91
N SER A 131 -21.19 -7.13 16.44
CA SER A 131 -21.51 -7.54 15.06
C SER A 131 -21.53 -6.38 14.07
N SER A 132 -21.23 -5.15 14.50
CA SER A 132 -21.14 -4.01 13.60
C SER A 132 -19.74 -3.90 13.00
N LYS A 133 -19.65 -3.87 11.67
CA LYS A 133 -18.42 -3.43 10.98
C LYS A 133 -17.99 -2.09 11.58
N PRO A 134 -16.69 -1.89 11.84
CA PRO A 134 -16.23 -0.64 12.43
C PRO A 134 -16.52 0.53 11.51
N THR A 135 -16.84 1.69 12.09
CA THR A 135 -17.06 2.92 11.30
C THR A 135 -15.71 3.45 10.84
N MET A 136 -15.52 3.60 9.53
CA MET A 136 -14.23 4.06 8.99
C MET A 136 -14.01 5.54 9.28
N GLY A 137 -12.77 5.90 9.64
CA GLY A 137 -12.36 7.30 9.83
C GLY A 137 -12.94 8.02 11.05
N LEU A 138 -13.81 7.38 11.83
CA LEU A 138 -14.36 7.93 13.06
C LEU A 138 -13.75 7.23 14.28
N PRO A 139 -13.01 7.94 15.15
CA PRO A 139 -12.46 7.35 16.37
C PRO A 139 -13.54 6.77 17.27
N ASP A 140 -13.35 5.50 17.66
CA ASP A 140 -14.26 4.75 18.52
C ASP A 140 -13.48 4.11 19.67
N ALA A 141 -13.90 4.37 20.91
CA ALA A 141 -13.25 3.85 22.10
C ALA A 141 -13.37 2.31 22.23
N GLU A 142 -14.42 1.70 21.67
CA GLU A 142 -14.64 0.25 21.73
C GLU A 142 -13.90 -0.49 20.61
N CYS A 143 -13.55 0.19 19.52
CA CYS A 143 -12.92 -0.44 18.37
C CYS A 143 -11.48 0.05 18.10
N ASP A 144 -11.35 1.31 17.72
CA ASP A 144 -10.08 1.95 17.37
C ASP A 144 -10.23 3.46 17.48
N ASN A 145 -9.56 4.05 18.47
CA ASN A 145 -9.49 5.50 18.66
C ASN A 145 -8.12 6.08 18.29
N GLY A 146 -7.22 5.26 17.75
CA GLY A 146 -5.87 5.65 17.35
C GLY A 146 -4.91 5.94 18.51
N LYS A 147 -5.32 5.68 19.76
CA LYS A 147 -4.55 6.00 20.98
C LYS A 147 -4.38 4.83 21.94
N ASP A 148 -5.42 4.02 22.09
CA ASP A 148 -5.45 2.91 23.05
C ASP A 148 -5.09 1.58 22.37
N ASN A 149 -4.61 0.62 23.17
CA ASN A 149 -4.24 -0.73 22.74
C ASN A 149 -3.25 -0.81 21.56
N LEU A 150 -2.49 0.27 21.30
CA LEU A 150 -1.54 0.35 20.18
C LEU A 150 -0.44 -0.72 20.25
N ALA A 151 -0.11 -1.18 21.46
CA ALA A 151 0.87 -2.24 21.72
C ALA A 151 0.54 -3.57 21.01
N ILE A 152 -0.70 -3.77 20.53
CA ILE A 152 -1.08 -4.95 19.75
C ILE A 152 -0.41 -4.96 18.37
N ASP A 153 -0.24 -3.78 17.76
CA ASP A 153 0.45 -3.63 16.48
C ASP A 153 1.93 -3.27 16.67
N PHE A 154 2.21 -2.46 17.69
CA PHE A 154 3.55 -1.93 17.96
C PHE A 154 3.64 -1.31 19.35
N ASP A 155 4.55 -1.82 20.19
CA ASP A 155 4.87 -1.22 21.48
C ASP A 155 6.26 -0.56 21.48
N PRO A 156 6.37 0.78 21.53
CA PRO A 156 7.66 1.45 21.58
C PRO A 156 8.46 1.16 22.86
N MET A 157 7.82 0.67 23.94
CA MET A 157 8.51 0.27 25.17
C MET A 157 9.06 -1.16 25.08
N ASN A 158 8.59 -1.94 24.11
CA ASN A 158 9.14 -3.25 23.83
C ASN A 158 10.41 -3.13 22.98
N LEU A 159 11.51 -3.65 23.52
CA LEU A 159 12.80 -3.64 22.83
C LEU A 159 12.76 -4.44 21.52
N THR A 160 11.96 -5.50 21.43
CA THR A 160 11.83 -6.30 20.20
C THR A 160 11.18 -5.51 19.08
N ASP A 161 10.29 -4.58 19.41
CA ASP A 161 9.58 -3.76 18.43
C ASP A 161 10.42 -2.54 18.06
N SER A 162 11.26 -2.08 18.98
CA SER A 162 12.21 -0.99 18.74
C SER A 162 13.18 -1.32 17.60
N VAL A 163 13.60 -2.58 17.46
CA VAL A 163 14.53 -3.01 16.39
C VAL A 163 13.96 -2.83 14.97
N ILE A 164 12.63 -2.66 14.85
CA ILE A 164 11.95 -2.50 13.56
C ILE A 164 12.32 -1.19 12.88
N TYR A 165 12.63 -0.15 13.66
CA TYR A 165 12.90 1.20 13.14
C TYR A 165 14.24 1.79 13.58
N VAL A 166 15.08 1.03 14.31
CA VAL A 166 16.45 1.44 14.66
C VAL A 166 17.51 0.54 14.02
N CYS A 167 18.64 1.13 13.64
CA CYS A 167 19.77 0.38 13.11
C CYS A 167 20.67 -0.13 14.24
N LEU A 168 20.44 -1.37 14.69
CA LEU A 168 21.24 -2.00 15.77
C LEU A 168 22.38 -2.89 15.26
N GLY A 169 22.43 -3.18 13.95
CA GLY A 169 23.47 -3.98 13.34
C GLY A 169 24.84 -3.29 13.38
N LYS A 170 25.92 -4.07 13.51
CA LYS A 170 27.30 -3.55 13.59
C LYS A 170 27.66 -2.72 12.35
N LYS A 171 27.62 -1.41 12.49
CA LYS A 171 28.52 -0.37 11.93
C LYS A 171 28.74 -0.27 10.41
N HIS A 172 27.98 -0.94 9.56
CA HIS A 172 27.98 -0.62 8.14
C HIS A 172 26.57 -0.32 7.67
N LEU A 173 26.32 0.95 7.35
CA LEU A 173 25.19 1.35 6.54
C LEU A 173 25.19 0.50 5.27
N TYR A 174 24.01 0.06 4.83
CA TYR A 174 23.89 -0.69 3.60
C TYR A 174 24.36 0.20 2.45
N ASN A 175 25.40 -0.25 1.77
CA ASN A 175 25.98 0.49 0.66
C ASN A 175 25.05 0.39 -0.55
N PRO A 176 24.76 1.51 -1.24
CA PRO A 176 23.97 1.46 -2.46
C PRO A 176 24.70 0.62 -3.50
N ASN A 177 24.00 -0.32 -4.14
CA ASN A 177 24.57 -1.17 -5.17
C ASN A 177 23.94 -0.90 -6.54
N MET A 178 24.69 -0.27 -7.43
CA MET A 178 24.22 0.09 -8.78
C MET A 178 24.00 -1.11 -9.70
N THR A 179 24.55 -2.30 -9.38
CA THR A 179 24.31 -3.51 -10.18
C THR A 179 23.01 -4.21 -9.82
N VAL A 180 22.34 -3.76 -8.75
CA VAL A 180 21.12 -4.36 -8.23
C VAL A 180 19.91 -3.59 -8.79
N GLU A 181 19.36 -4.09 -9.90
CA GLU A 181 18.22 -3.48 -10.61
C GLU A 181 16.97 -3.39 -9.73
N PRO A 182 16.13 -2.35 -9.80
CA PRO A 182 14.89 -2.28 -9.02
C PRO A 182 13.90 -3.39 -9.40
N ILE A 183 13.13 -3.88 -8.44
CA ILE A 183 12.10 -4.90 -8.65
C ILE A 183 10.72 -4.29 -8.42
N LEU A 184 9.87 -4.36 -9.44
CA LEU A 184 8.44 -4.09 -9.32
C LEU A 184 7.72 -5.41 -9.02
N ARG A 185 6.99 -5.46 -7.92
CA ARG A 185 6.08 -6.57 -7.58
C ARG A 185 4.65 -6.11 -7.74
N GLU A 186 3.86 -6.92 -8.41
CA GLU A 186 2.43 -6.69 -8.59
C GLU A 186 1.65 -7.92 -8.10
N HIS A 187 0.56 -7.66 -7.38
CA HIS A 187 -0.36 -8.68 -6.89
C HIS A 187 -1.63 -8.63 -7.74
N ASP A 188 -2.09 -9.81 -8.17
CA ASP A 188 -3.35 -9.96 -8.87
C ASP A 188 -4.50 -9.96 -7.85
N ILE A 189 -5.11 -8.79 -7.67
CA ILE A 189 -6.21 -8.58 -6.72
C ILE A 189 -7.52 -8.59 -7.49
N SER A 190 -8.41 -9.51 -7.12
CA SER A 190 -9.76 -9.55 -7.68
C SER A 190 -10.46 -8.19 -7.52
N PRO A 191 -11.13 -7.64 -8.56
CA PRO A 191 -11.92 -6.41 -8.43
C PRO A 191 -13.04 -6.48 -7.37
N ALA A 192 -13.48 -7.69 -7.03
CA ALA A 192 -14.47 -7.94 -5.99
C ALA A 192 -13.86 -7.99 -4.56
N TYR A 193 -12.52 -8.00 -4.45
CA TYR A 193 -11.86 -8.01 -3.15
C TYR A 193 -12.21 -6.75 -2.35
N ARG A 194 -12.56 -6.94 -1.09
CA ARG A 194 -12.77 -5.87 -0.11
C ARG A 194 -11.94 -6.21 1.13
N PRO A 195 -11.03 -5.33 1.55
CA PRO A 195 -10.24 -5.59 2.74
C PRO A 195 -11.12 -5.59 3.99
N LEU A 196 -10.76 -6.46 4.94
CA LEU A 196 -11.39 -6.48 6.24
C LEU A 196 -10.76 -5.42 7.15
N HIS A 197 -11.61 -4.73 7.90
CA HIS A 197 -11.19 -3.74 8.88
C HIS A 197 -11.36 -4.33 10.28
N LYS A 198 -10.28 -4.37 11.04
CA LYS A 198 -10.26 -5.04 12.35
C LYS A 198 -9.93 -4.09 13.49
N CYS A 199 -10.79 -4.07 14.50
CA CYS A 199 -10.61 -3.34 15.76
C CYS A 199 -9.36 -3.79 16.53
N MET A 200 -8.87 -2.92 17.41
CA MET A 200 -7.58 -3.05 18.08
C MET A 200 -7.44 -4.35 18.87
N GLU A 201 -8.53 -4.93 19.39
CA GLU A 201 -8.54 -6.18 20.17
C GLU A 201 -7.96 -7.40 19.43
N THR A 202 -7.89 -7.34 18.10
CA THR A 202 -7.41 -8.47 17.28
C THR A 202 -6.05 -8.16 16.68
N LYS A 203 -5.14 -9.14 16.73
CA LYS A 203 -3.86 -9.07 16.05
C LYS A 203 -4.03 -9.32 14.55
N ILE A 204 -3.38 -8.50 13.72
CA ILE A 204 -3.33 -8.66 12.27
C ILE A 204 -1.91 -9.07 11.88
N THR A 205 -1.79 -10.17 11.14
CA THR A 205 -0.52 -10.69 10.64
C THR A 205 -0.53 -10.76 9.12
N TYR A 206 0.62 -10.52 8.51
CA TYR A 206 0.81 -10.58 7.05
C TYR A 206 1.76 -11.71 6.70
N GLU A 207 1.67 -12.18 5.45
CA GLU A 207 2.66 -13.08 4.88
C GLU A 207 4.03 -12.38 4.77
N PRO A 208 5.15 -13.14 4.70
CA PRO A 208 6.48 -12.56 4.51
C PRO A 208 6.57 -11.69 3.25
N GLY A 209 7.19 -10.52 3.40
CA GLY A 209 7.33 -9.52 2.33
C GLY A 209 6.52 -8.25 2.61
N ILE A 210 6.59 -7.28 1.70
CA ILE A 210 5.88 -6.01 1.84
C ILE A 210 4.38 -6.24 1.56
N PRO A 211 3.48 -6.04 2.53
CA PRO A 211 2.04 -6.11 2.25
C PRO A 211 1.62 -4.92 1.40
N THR A 212 0.90 -5.17 0.31
CA THR A 212 0.42 -4.14 -0.64
C THR A 212 -1.12 -4.01 -0.66
N PHE A 213 -1.80 -4.95 -0.01
CA PHE A 213 -3.23 -5.00 0.24
C PHE A 213 -3.47 -5.96 1.41
N GLY A 214 -4.67 -5.98 1.99
CA GLY A 214 -5.00 -6.91 3.05
C GLY A 214 -5.87 -6.31 4.15
N THR A 215 -6.09 -7.11 5.18
CA THR A 215 -6.77 -6.67 6.42
C THR A 215 -5.95 -5.58 7.12
N HIS A 216 -6.61 -4.54 7.64
CA HIS A 216 -5.93 -3.43 8.30
C HIS A 216 -6.85 -2.69 9.30
N ARG A 217 -6.39 -1.60 9.93
CA ARG A 217 -7.12 -0.85 10.98
C ARG A 217 -8.12 0.16 10.40
N PRO A 218 -9.29 0.38 11.03
CA PRO A 218 -10.29 1.36 10.60
C PRO A 218 -9.81 2.81 10.53
N LEU A 219 -8.85 3.20 11.39
CA LEU A 219 -8.25 4.54 11.33
C LEU A 219 -6.89 4.49 10.64
N TRP A 220 -6.75 5.24 9.55
CA TRP A 220 -5.49 5.40 8.83
C TRP A 220 -4.58 6.47 9.47
N ALA A 221 -3.31 6.44 9.10
CA ALA A 221 -2.32 7.40 9.57
C ALA A 221 -2.55 8.77 8.92
N LYS A 222 -2.25 9.86 9.65
CA LYS A 222 -2.09 11.18 9.03
C LYS A 222 -1.01 11.12 7.96
N TYR A 223 -1.19 11.81 6.84
CA TYR A 223 -0.14 11.89 5.83
C TYR A 223 1.08 12.63 6.38
N GLY A 224 2.27 12.10 6.14
CA GLY A 224 3.53 12.68 6.59
C GLY A 224 4.65 11.69 6.87
N ILE A 225 5.62 12.16 7.66
CA ILE A 225 6.85 11.46 8.01
C ILE A 225 6.78 11.03 9.46
N TYR A 226 7.08 9.77 9.71
CA TYR A 226 6.98 9.16 11.03
C TYR A 226 8.31 8.59 11.48
N LYS A 227 8.49 8.53 12.80
CA LYS A 227 9.54 7.70 13.40
C LYS A 227 9.24 6.21 13.19
N TYR A 228 7.96 5.83 13.24
CA TYR A 228 7.49 4.51 12.79
C TYR A 228 5.96 4.51 12.65
N VAL A 229 5.45 3.81 11.62
CA VAL A 229 4.04 3.44 11.45
C VAL A 229 3.96 1.94 11.13
N PRO A 230 3.13 1.16 11.85
CA PRO A 230 2.97 -0.26 11.57
C PRO A 230 2.15 -0.49 10.28
N PRO A 231 2.36 -1.63 9.57
CA PRO A 231 1.66 -1.95 8.32
C PRO A 231 0.14 -1.92 8.43
N GLN A 232 -0.39 -2.31 9.59
CA GLN A 232 -1.82 -2.29 9.89
C GLN A 232 -2.45 -0.89 9.78
N ARG A 233 -1.66 0.18 9.88
CA ARG A 233 -2.12 1.57 9.73
C ARG A 233 -1.94 2.07 8.31
N TRP A 234 -0.73 1.96 7.77
CA TRP A 234 -0.43 2.54 6.46
C TRP A 234 -1.03 1.74 5.29
N LEU A 235 -1.43 0.47 5.47
CA LEU A 235 -2.19 -0.26 4.44
C LEU A 235 -3.50 0.45 4.08
N HIS A 236 -4.18 1.03 5.08
CA HIS A 236 -5.39 1.81 4.85
C HIS A 236 -5.08 3.08 4.04
N ASN A 237 -3.97 3.76 4.33
CA ASN A 237 -3.52 4.88 3.50
C ASN A 237 -3.31 4.46 2.04
N VAL A 238 -2.73 3.27 1.81
CA VAL A 238 -2.53 2.70 0.48
C VAL A 238 -3.88 2.37 -0.20
N GLU A 239 -4.85 1.86 0.55
CA GLU A 239 -6.24 1.70 0.07
C GLU A 239 -6.84 3.03 -0.39
N HIS A 240 -6.49 4.12 0.31
CA HIS A 240 -6.86 5.49 -0.06
C HIS A 240 -6.06 6.09 -1.22
N GLY A 241 -5.17 5.29 -1.83
CA GLY A 241 -4.34 5.68 -2.95
C GLY A 241 -3.10 6.48 -2.56
N ALA A 242 -2.65 6.39 -1.32
CA ALA A 242 -1.38 6.96 -0.89
C ALA A 242 -0.18 6.16 -1.40
N ILE A 243 0.98 6.83 -1.42
CA ILE A 243 2.27 6.15 -1.59
C ILE A 243 2.96 6.05 -0.24
N VAL A 244 3.33 4.84 0.14
CA VAL A 244 4.14 4.60 1.35
C VAL A 244 5.58 4.38 0.95
N MET A 245 6.48 5.23 1.45
CA MET A 245 7.91 5.04 1.35
C MET A 245 8.41 4.28 2.58
N LEU A 246 8.96 3.10 2.34
CA LEU A 246 9.65 2.30 3.33
C LEU A 246 11.16 2.42 3.12
N TYR A 247 11.91 2.50 4.22
CA TYR A 247 13.36 2.42 4.18
C TYR A 247 13.89 1.60 5.34
N HIS A 248 14.96 0.85 5.12
CA HIS A 248 15.62 0.14 6.20
C HIS A 248 16.36 1.19 7.06
N PRO A 249 16.32 1.14 8.40
CA PRO A 249 16.99 2.15 9.24
C PRO A 249 18.51 2.18 9.08
N CYS A 250 19.11 1.10 8.57
CA CYS A 250 20.53 1.02 8.19
C CYS A 250 20.82 1.41 6.73
N ALA A 251 19.83 1.83 5.94
CA ALA A 251 20.03 2.23 4.55
C ALA A 251 20.98 3.45 4.44
N ASN A 252 21.64 3.58 3.29
CA ASN A 252 22.47 4.76 3.02
C ASN A 252 21.65 6.06 3.13
N PHE A 253 22.13 6.99 3.96
CA PHE A 253 21.42 8.24 4.26
C PHE A 253 21.09 9.06 3.01
N ASN A 254 22.01 9.18 2.06
CA ASN A 254 21.80 10.00 0.86
C ASN A 254 20.70 9.41 -0.03
N GLN A 255 20.62 8.09 -0.12
CA GLN A 255 19.57 7.42 -0.89
C GLN A 255 18.20 7.58 -0.21
N VAL A 256 18.14 7.43 1.11
CA VAL A 256 16.91 7.68 1.88
C VAL A 256 16.43 9.12 1.69
N GLU A 257 17.33 10.09 1.80
CA GLU A 257 16.97 11.50 1.68
C GLU A 257 16.56 11.87 0.25
N GLN A 258 17.23 11.33 -0.76
CA GLN A 258 16.84 11.50 -2.16
C GLN A 258 15.43 10.96 -2.43
N LEU A 259 15.12 9.74 -1.97
CA LEU A 259 13.79 9.15 -2.14
C LEU A 259 12.72 9.95 -1.39
N LYS A 260 13.03 10.36 -0.15
CA LYS A 260 12.15 11.19 0.68
C LYS A 260 11.80 12.49 -0.05
N MET A 261 12.80 13.18 -0.60
CA MET A 261 12.59 14.43 -1.33
C MET A 261 11.73 14.25 -2.58
N LEU A 262 11.92 13.15 -3.33
CA LEU A 262 11.07 12.85 -4.48
C LEU A 262 9.61 12.63 -4.07
N VAL A 263 9.37 11.78 -3.06
CA VAL A 263 8.02 11.48 -2.57
C VAL A 263 7.33 12.74 -2.05
N LYS A 264 7.99 13.50 -1.17
CA LYS A 264 7.45 14.74 -0.60
C LYS A 264 7.06 15.78 -1.65
N ASN A 265 7.86 15.90 -2.71
CA ASN A 265 7.61 16.87 -3.78
C ASN A 265 6.67 16.33 -4.88
N CYS A 266 6.23 15.08 -4.76
CA CYS A 266 5.37 14.45 -5.76
C CYS A 266 3.90 14.45 -5.38
N LEU A 267 3.57 14.25 -4.11
CA LEU A 267 2.17 14.16 -3.67
C LEU A 267 2.03 14.49 -2.18
N TYR A 268 0.87 15.01 -1.81
CA TYR A 268 0.41 15.18 -0.44
C TYR A 268 0.18 13.83 0.24
N ARG A 269 -0.49 12.88 -0.42
CA ARG A 269 -0.84 11.56 0.15
C ARG A 269 0.35 10.61 0.23
N HIS A 270 1.29 10.92 1.13
CA HIS A 270 2.43 10.06 1.41
C HIS A 270 2.55 9.68 2.89
N ILE A 271 3.10 8.49 3.14
CA ILE A 271 3.62 8.09 4.45
C ILE A 271 5.09 7.73 4.26
N ILE A 272 5.97 8.24 5.12
CA ILE A 272 7.38 7.88 5.12
C ILE A 272 7.71 7.27 6.49
N THR A 273 8.10 6.00 6.50
CA THR A 273 8.38 5.27 7.73
C THR A 273 9.51 4.27 7.53
N PRO A 274 10.39 4.06 8.53
CA PRO A 274 11.36 2.98 8.48
C PRO A 274 10.69 1.60 8.63
N SER A 275 11.34 0.57 8.10
CA SER A 275 11.00 -0.84 8.35
C SER A 275 12.21 -1.75 8.12
N SER A 276 12.72 -2.39 9.18
CA SER A 276 13.81 -3.37 9.07
C SER A 276 13.31 -4.79 8.76
N GLY A 277 12.07 -5.12 9.16
CA GLY A 277 11.50 -6.45 8.98
C GLY A 277 10.93 -6.73 7.58
N LEU A 278 10.69 -5.69 6.77
CA LEU A 278 10.08 -5.81 5.45
C LEU A 278 11.07 -5.62 4.28
N LEU A 279 12.32 -5.24 4.56
CA LEU A 279 13.32 -4.87 3.57
C LEU A 279 14.61 -5.65 3.78
N THR A 280 15.39 -5.83 2.71
CA THR A 280 16.67 -6.54 2.77
C THR A 280 17.85 -5.59 2.61
N PRO A 281 19.08 -6.01 2.98
CA PRO A 281 20.29 -5.23 2.71
C PRO A 281 20.51 -4.91 1.22
N GLU A 282 20.10 -5.80 0.32
CA GLU A 282 20.21 -5.62 -1.13
C GLU A 282 19.23 -4.56 -1.63
N ARG A 283 18.03 -4.49 -1.05
CA ARG A 283 16.95 -3.55 -1.42
C ARG A 283 16.40 -2.83 -0.20
N PRO A 284 17.18 -1.91 0.38
CA PRO A 284 16.82 -1.29 1.64
C PRO A 284 15.86 -0.11 1.49
N LEU A 285 15.25 0.06 0.31
CA LEU A 285 14.31 1.13 -0.01
C LEU A 285 13.13 0.54 -0.78
N ALA A 286 11.91 0.98 -0.47
CA ALA A 286 10.75 0.61 -1.26
C ALA A 286 9.68 1.71 -1.32
N LEU A 287 8.89 1.69 -2.38
CA LEU A 287 7.60 2.38 -2.48
C LEU A 287 6.48 1.35 -2.51
N VAL A 288 5.36 1.68 -1.88
CA VAL A 288 4.19 0.82 -1.80
C VAL A 288 2.95 1.59 -2.27
N ALA A 289 2.18 0.95 -3.14
CA ALA A 289 0.89 1.39 -3.63
C ALA A 289 -0.08 0.19 -3.60
N TRP A 290 -1.36 0.42 -3.88
CA TRP A 290 -2.36 -0.64 -3.77
C TRP A 290 -2.06 -1.78 -4.74
N GLY A 291 -1.80 -2.97 -4.19
CA GLY A 291 -1.40 -4.16 -4.93
C GLY A 291 0.00 -4.15 -5.53
N LYS A 292 0.81 -3.10 -5.31
CA LYS A 292 2.13 -2.99 -5.94
C LYS A 292 3.22 -2.48 -4.99
N SER A 293 4.44 -2.98 -5.16
CA SER A 293 5.63 -2.44 -4.50
C SER A 293 6.79 -2.30 -5.46
N LEU A 294 7.61 -1.28 -5.27
CA LEU A 294 8.86 -1.06 -6.00
C LEU A 294 10.01 -1.09 -5.00
N GLU A 295 10.83 -2.13 -5.03
CA GLU A 295 11.98 -2.33 -4.14
C GLU A 295 13.29 -2.00 -4.87
N MET A 296 14.18 -1.21 -4.26
CA MET A 296 15.38 -0.71 -4.92
C MET A 296 16.59 -0.64 -3.99
N SER A 297 17.79 -0.78 -4.58
CA SER A 297 19.06 -0.54 -3.90
C SER A 297 19.49 0.93 -3.98
N VAL A 298 19.28 1.51 -5.17
CA VAL A 298 19.65 2.89 -5.52
C VAL A 298 18.41 3.59 -6.07
N VAL A 299 18.23 4.85 -5.69
CA VAL A 299 17.16 5.71 -6.16
C VAL A 299 17.46 6.15 -7.59
N VAL A 300 16.60 5.74 -8.51
CA VAL A 300 16.56 6.25 -9.88
C VAL A 300 15.35 7.17 -9.99
N PRO A 301 15.52 8.51 -10.04
CA PRO A 301 14.42 9.46 -9.95
C PRO A 301 13.29 9.21 -10.96
N GLU A 302 13.63 8.91 -12.22
CA GLU A 302 12.65 8.65 -13.28
C GLU A 302 11.76 7.44 -12.96
N ILE A 303 12.34 6.35 -12.45
CA ILE A 303 11.59 5.14 -12.09
C ILE A 303 10.66 5.43 -10.90
N VAL A 304 11.14 6.17 -9.89
CA VAL A 304 10.35 6.58 -8.72
C VAL A 304 9.18 7.46 -9.14
N ILE A 305 9.44 8.49 -9.94
CA ILE A 305 8.42 9.43 -10.40
C ILE A 305 7.36 8.71 -11.24
N ARG A 306 7.79 7.83 -12.16
CA ARG A 306 6.87 7.01 -12.95
C ARG A 306 6.01 6.11 -12.08
N PHE A 307 6.61 5.41 -11.10
CA PHE A 307 5.87 4.59 -10.16
C PHE A 307 4.80 5.40 -9.40
N ILE A 308 5.13 6.60 -8.92
CA ILE A 308 4.17 7.46 -8.23
C ILE A 308 3.04 7.87 -9.18
N LYS A 309 3.34 8.34 -10.39
CA LYS A 309 2.33 8.78 -11.36
C LYS A 309 1.38 7.67 -11.80
N GLU A 310 1.90 6.46 -11.98
CA GLU A 310 1.10 5.32 -12.44
C GLU A 310 0.21 4.75 -11.32
N ASN A 311 0.69 4.75 -10.07
CA ASN A 311 0.11 3.94 -9.00
C ASN A 311 -0.51 4.73 -7.85
N ALA A 312 -0.16 6.01 -7.66
CA ALA A 312 -0.87 6.84 -6.69
C ALA A 312 -2.32 7.04 -7.13
N LEU A 313 -3.23 7.20 -6.16
CA LEU A 313 -4.67 7.41 -6.37
C LEU A 313 -5.38 6.23 -7.05
N ARG A 314 -4.74 5.06 -7.11
CA ARG A 314 -5.27 3.81 -7.70
C ARG A 314 -5.84 2.81 -6.68
N GLY A 315 -5.89 3.18 -5.41
CA GLY A 315 -6.59 2.40 -4.39
C GLY A 315 -8.11 2.38 -4.61
N PRO A 316 -8.82 1.40 -4.02
CA PRO A 316 -10.26 1.23 -4.22
C PRO A 316 -11.10 2.35 -3.57
N GLU A 317 -10.62 2.99 -2.51
CA GLU A 317 -11.34 4.04 -1.78
C GLU A 317 -10.67 5.41 -1.94
N LYS A 318 -10.93 6.11 -3.04
CA LYS A 318 -10.19 7.33 -3.41
C LYS A 318 -10.61 8.56 -2.59
N THR A 319 -10.25 8.60 -1.32
CA THR A 319 -10.42 9.78 -0.46
C THR A 319 -9.09 10.48 -0.17
N ALA A 320 -9.13 11.81 -0.14
CA ALA A 320 -8.02 12.66 0.27
C ALA A 320 -8.05 13.02 1.76
N THR A 321 -9.07 12.56 2.49
CA THR A 321 -9.24 12.86 3.91
C THR A 321 -8.02 12.42 4.70
N ASN A 322 -7.48 13.34 5.50
CA ASN A 322 -6.33 13.05 6.35
C ASN A 322 -6.72 12.08 7.48
N GLY A 323 -5.77 11.26 7.93
CA GLY A 323 -6.02 10.24 8.93
C GLY A 323 -6.18 10.76 10.35
N GLN A 324 -6.48 9.84 11.27
CA GLN A 324 -6.68 10.14 12.69
C GLN A 324 -5.51 9.64 13.54
N TYR A 325 -4.74 8.66 13.05
CA TYR A 325 -3.58 8.12 13.76
C TYR A 325 -2.33 9.00 13.57
N GLU A 326 -1.76 9.50 14.66
CA GLU A 326 -0.61 10.43 14.65
C GLU A 326 0.51 10.03 15.61
N LYS A 327 0.43 8.84 16.23
CA LYS A 327 1.47 8.36 17.13
C LYS A 327 2.80 8.24 16.37
N LEU A 328 3.85 8.85 16.92
CA LEU A 328 5.20 8.93 16.35
C LEU A 328 5.31 9.73 15.03
N LEU A 329 4.32 10.58 14.71
CA LEU A 329 4.43 11.55 13.62
C LEU A 329 5.53 12.58 13.93
N ILE A 330 6.40 12.83 12.95
CA ILE A 330 7.47 13.83 13.04
C ILE A 330 7.04 15.10 12.30
N ASN A 331 6.55 14.96 11.07
CA ASN A 331 6.12 16.07 10.23
C ASN A 331 4.87 15.67 9.45
N HIS A 332 3.88 16.55 9.41
CA HIS A 332 2.75 16.41 8.48
C HIS A 332 3.23 16.55 7.03
N ALA A 333 2.52 15.89 6.11
CA ALA A 333 2.71 16.10 4.69
C ALA A 333 2.23 17.50 4.27
N ASP A 334 3.02 18.18 3.46
CA ASP A 334 2.65 19.44 2.83
C ASP A 334 1.79 19.16 1.59
N VAL A 335 0.84 20.03 1.31
CA VAL A 335 0.06 19.97 0.06
C VAL A 335 0.95 20.39 -1.09
N VAL A 336 1.12 19.50 -2.08
CA VAL A 336 2.03 19.73 -3.22
C VAL A 336 1.32 20.45 -4.36
N SER A 337 0.22 19.88 -4.86
CA SER A 337 -0.61 20.48 -5.92
C SER A 337 -1.96 20.95 -5.36
N THR A 338 -2.76 20.00 -4.90
CA THR A 338 -4.03 20.22 -4.19
C THR A 338 -4.19 19.16 -3.11
N ILE A 339 -5.18 19.32 -2.22
CA ILE A 339 -5.47 18.29 -1.21
C ILE A 339 -5.76 16.92 -1.85
N ASP A 340 -6.39 16.93 -3.03
CA ASP A 340 -6.71 15.72 -3.79
C ASP A 340 -5.57 15.18 -4.66
N ASP A 341 -4.38 15.79 -4.65
CA ASP A 341 -3.27 15.43 -5.54
C ASP A 341 -3.62 15.47 -7.03
N SER A 342 -4.34 16.51 -7.47
CA SER A 342 -4.82 16.66 -8.85
C SER A 342 -3.69 16.61 -9.90
N VAL A 343 -2.49 17.05 -9.52
CA VAL A 343 -1.28 16.93 -10.33
C VAL A 343 -0.20 16.23 -9.51
N LEU A 344 0.18 15.03 -9.93
CA LEU A 344 1.27 14.25 -9.32
C LEU A 344 2.62 14.68 -9.90
N CYS A 345 3.62 14.86 -9.03
CA CYS A 345 4.97 15.27 -9.38
C CYS A 345 5.02 16.52 -10.29
N PRO A 346 4.45 17.66 -9.86
CA PRO A 346 4.37 18.87 -10.69
C PRO A 346 5.75 19.41 -11.12
N ASN A 347 6.80 19.15 -10.34
CA ASN A 347 8.18 19.54 -10.67
C ASN A 347 8.83 18.64 -11.75
N HIS A 348 8.16 17.56 -12.16
CA HIS A 348 8.66 16.59 -13.13
C HIS A 348 7.61 16.26 -14.19
N PRO A 349 7.10 17.27 -14.95
CA PRO A 349 6.00 17.06 -15.90
C PRO A 349 6.36 16.11 -17.05
N ASN A 350 7.63 16.06 -17.44
CA ASN A 350 8.10 15.33 -18.62
C ASN A 350 8.37 13.83 -18.40
N VAL A 351 8.33 13.35 -17.15
CA VAL A 351 8.46 11.92 -16.86
C VAL A 351 7.08 11.28 -17.07
N VAL A 352 6.92 10.49 -18.12
CA VAL A 352 5.65 9.82 -18.48
C VAL A 352 5.65 8.39 -17.96
#